data_AF-A0A1U7HX66-F1
#
_entry.id   AF-A0A1U7HX66-F1
#
_cell.length_a   1.000
_cell.length_b   1.000
_cell.length_c   1.000
_cell.angle_alpha   90.00
_cell.angle_beta   90.00
_cell.angle_gamma   90.00
#
_symmetry.space_group_name_H-M   'P 1'
#
loop_
_entity.id
_entity.type
_entity.pdbx_description
1 polymer ?
#
loop_
_entity_poly.entity_id
_entity_poly.type
_entity_poly.pdbx_seq_one_letter_code
_entity_poly.pdbx_strand_id
1 'polypeptide(L)' 'MRSHTPHPQVQWLCDDAEAISLPDRAVDAVICLLAVYYFSDLKKAFCEMNRIAKKDYYSYF' A
#
# COMPACT_ATOMS: atom_id res chain seq x y z
N MET A 1 21.39 20.26 -2.25
CA MET A 1 20.09 19.79 -2.78
C MET A 1 20.29 18.34 -3.20
N ARG A 2 19.69 17.35 -2.52
CA ARG A 2 19.87 15.93 -2.89
C ARG A 2 18.96 15.65 -4.09
N SER A 3 19.53 15.21 -5.21
CA SER A 3 18.74 14.75 -6.35
C SER A 3 18.12 13.40 -6.01
N HIS A 4 16.81 13.33 -5.93
CA HIS A 4 16.09 12.06 -5.89
C HIS A 4 16.12 11.47 -7.30
N THR A 5 17.08 10.59 -7.57
CA THR A 5 17.07 9.82 -8.81
C THR A 5 16.07 8.66 -8.62
N PRO A 6 14.94 8.64 -9.34
CA PRO A 6 13.97 7.55 -9.22
C PRO A 6 14.62 6.23 -9.65
N HIS A 7 14.34 5.15 -8.91
CA HIS A 7 14.80 3.82 -9.27
C HIS A 7 13.82 3.24 -10.30
N PRO A 8 14.28 2.65 -11.43
CA PRO A 8 13.38 2.19 -12.51
C PRO A 8 12.41 1.08 -12.09
N GLN A 9 12.68 0.39 -10.98
CA GLN A 9 11.82 -0.66 -10.41
C GLN A 9 10.95 -0.16 -9.25
N VAL A 10 10.93 1.15 -8.97
CA VAL A 10 10.13 1.74 -7.90
C VAL A 10 9.18 2.76 -8.50
N GLN A 11 7.88 2.55 -8.25
CA GLN A 11 6.84 3.49 -8.59
C GLN A 11 6.24 4.07 -7.31
N TRP A 12 6.07 5.39 -7.28
CA TRP A 12 5.41 6.10 -6.19
C TRP A 12 3.98 6.43 -6.61
N LEU A 13 3.02 6.22 -5.73
CA LEU A 13 1.62 6.60 -5.89
C LEU A 13 1.27 7.64 -4.82
N CYS A 14 0.49 8.66 -5.18
CA CYS A 14 -0.04 9.65 -4.24
C CYS A 14 -1.52 9.36 -4.03
N ASP A 15 -1.82 8.41 -3.14
CA ASP A 15 -3.16 7.93 -2.81
C ASP A 15 -3.35 7.87 -1.28
N ASP A 16 -4.60 7.70 -0.85
CA ASP A 16 -4.95 7.40 0.54
C ASP A 16 -4.88 5.89 0.81
N ALA A 17 -4.49 5.48 2.02
CA ALA A 17 -4.43 4.06 2.39
C ALA A 17 -5.81 3.39 2.37
N GLU A 18 -6.87 4.17 2.51
CA GLU A 18 -8.27 3.78 2.45
C GLU A 18 -8.81 3.64 1.01
N ALA A 19 -8.05 4.07 -0.01
CA ALA A 19 -8.45 4.04 -1.42
C ALA A 19 -7.22 4.06 -2.34
N ILE A 20 -6.58 2.89 -2.48
CA ILE A 20 -5.34 2.74 -3.26
C ILE A 20 -5.71 2.54 -4.73
N SER A 21 -5.13 3.33 -5.64
CA SER A 21 -5.43 3.33 -7.07
C SER A 21 -4.80 2.13 -7.82
N LEU A 22 -4.93 0.94 -7.25
CA LEU A 22 -4.51 -0.34 -7.83
C LEU A 22 -5.73 -1.27 -8.01
N PRO A 23 -5.72 -2.12 -9.05
CA PRO A 23 -6.77 -3.12 -9.23
C PRO A 23 -6.71 -4.20 -8.13
N ASP A 24 -7.76 -5.02 -8.04
CA ASP A 24 -7.80 -6.15 -7.12
C ASP A 24 -6.64 -7.12 -7.42
N ARG A 25 -5.99 -7.63 -6.35
CA ARG A 25 -4.90 -8.60 -6.43
C ARG A 25 -3.70 -8.12 -7.29
N ALA A 26 -3.47 -6.82 -7.37
CA ALA A 26 -2.36 -6.22 -8.12
C ALA A 26 -0.97 -6.60 -7.58
N VAL A 27 -0.84 -6.85 -6.28
CA VAL A 27 0.46 -7.05 -5.62
C VAL A 27 0.54 -8.38 -4.90
N ASP A 28 1.75 -8.94 -4.84
CA ASP A 28 2.04 -10.16 -4.08
C ASP A 28 2.07 -9.92 -2.57
N ALA A 29 2.46 -8.73 -2.13
CA ALA A 29 2.56 -8.38 -0.71
C ALA A 29 2.26 -6.90 -0.47
N VAL A 30 1.80 -6.61 0.75
CA VAL A 30 1.62 -5.24 1.27
C VAL A 30 2.45 -5.13 2.55
N ILE A 31 3.18 -4.03 2.70
CA ILE A 31 3.96 -3.71 3.89
C ILE A 31 3.48 -2.36 4.41
N CYS A 32 3.00 -2.30 5.64
CA CYS A 32 2.68 -1.07 6.35
C CYS A 32 3.65 -0.92 7.52
N LEU A 33 4.49 0.11 7.53
CA LEU A 33 5.47 0.31 8.60
C LEU A 33 5.21 1.63 9.31
N LEU A 34 4.83 1.57 10.59
CA LEU A 34 4.67 2.72 11.48
C LEU A 34 3.67 3.80 10.98
N ALA A 35 2.77 3.45 10.06
CA ALA A 35 1.85 4.41 9.41
C ALA A 35 0.39 4.32 9.90
N VAL A 36 -0.02 3.21 10.52
CA VAL A 36 -1.43 2.95 10.87
C VAL A 36 -2.06 3.99 11.79
N TYR A 37 -1.25 4.69 12.60
CA TYR A 37 -1.70 5.75 13.49
C TYR A 37 -2.24 6.99 12.76
N TYR A 38 -1.92 7.15 11.47
CA TYR A 38 -2.35 8.27 10.64
C TYR A 38 -3.59 7.98 9.80
N PHE A 39 -4.11 6.74 9.84
CA PHE A 39 -5.27 6.38 9.04
C PHE A 39 -6.55 6.98 9.64
N SER A 40 -7.37 7.54 8.76
CA SER A 40 -8.66 8.13 9.14
C SER A 40 -9.69 7.02 9.41
N ASP A 41 -9.60 5.91 8.69
CA ASP A 41 -10.39 4.70 8.93
C ASP A 41 -9.51 3.45 8.80
N LEU A 42 -9.06 2.94 9.94
CA LEU A 42 -8.19 1.77 10.03
C LEU A 42 -8.82 0.52 9.39
N LYS A 43 -10.13 0.33 9.57
CA LYS A 43 -10.82 -0.85 9.02
C LYS A 43 -10.85 -0.76 7.50
N LYS A 44 -11.20 0.40 6.96
CA LYS A 44 -11.23 0.63 5.52
C LYS A 44 -9.83 0.48 4.90
N ALA A 45 -8.79 1.02 5.54
CA ALA A 45 -7.41 0.86 5.10
C ALA A 45 -7.00 -0.62 5.03
N PHE A 46 -7.28 -1.43 6.06
CA PHE A 46 -6.97 -2.87 6.00
C PHE A 46 -7.80 -3.65 4.99
N CYS A 47 -9.08 -3.29 4.79
CA CYS A 47 -9.88 -3.85 3.71
C CYS A 47 -9.26 -3.55 2.34
N GLU A 48 -8.76 -2.33 2.15
CA GLU A 48 -8.15 -1.90 0.90
C GLU A 48 -6.80 -2.59 0.64
N MET A 49 -5.96 -2.70 1.67
CA MET A 49 -4.71 -3.49 1.59
C MET A 49 -4.98 -4.95 1.23
N ASN A 50 -6.01 -5.56 1.83
CA ASN A 50 -6.42 -6.92 1.50
C ASN A 50 -7.03 -7.04 0.09
N ARG A 51 -7.69 -6.00 -0.43
CA ARG A 51 -8.24 -5.96 -1.79
C ARG A 51 -7.13 -6.03 -2.84
N ILE A 52 -6.05 -5.28 -2.65
CA ILE A 52 -4.94 -5.21 -3.61
C ILE A 52 -3.96 -6.39 -3.50
N ALA A 53 -3.93 -7.08 -2.35
CA ALA A 53 -3.08 -8.26 -2.15
C ALA A 53 -3.66 -9.52 -2.82
N LYS A 54 -2.80 -10.40 -3.33
CA LYS A 54 -3.18 -11.74 -3.79
C LYS A 54 -3.57 -12.62 -2.58
N LYS A 55 -4.64 -13.40 -2.71
CA LYS A 55 -5.27 -14.17 -1.62
C LYS A 55 -4.41 -15.28 -0.99
N ASP A 56 -3.34 -15.68 -1.66
CA ASP A 56 -2.47 -16.77 -1.20
C ASP A 56 -1.26 -16.27 -0.38
N TYR A 57 -1.19 -14.96 -0.09
CA TYR A 57 -0.07 -14.34 0.61
C TYR A 57 -0.53 -13.60 1.88
N TYR A 58 0.18 -13.86 2.99
CA TYR A 58 -0.10 -13.27 4.30
C TYR A 58 0.13 -11.75 4.28
N SER A 59 -0.86 -10.99 4.75
CA SER A 59 -0.67 -9.57 5.08
C SER A 59 0.06 -9.47 6.42
N TYR A 60 1.27 -8.91 6.43
CA TYR A 60 1.99 -8.53 7.64
C TYR A 60 1.82 -7.03 7.83
N PHE A 61 1.12 -6.64 8.91
CA PHE A 61 0.88 -5.25 9.28
C PHE A 61 1.81 -4.82 10.41
#